data_AF-A0A9P4PMH5-F1
#
_entry.id   AF-A0A9P4PMH5-F1
#
_cell.length_a   1.000
_cell.length_b   1.000
_cell.length_c   1.000
_cell.angle_alpha   90.00
_cell.angle_beta   90.00
_cell.angle_gamma   90.00
#
_symmetry.space_group_name_H-M   'P 1'
#
loop_
_entity.id
_entity.type
_entity.pdbx_description
1 polymer ?
#
loop_
_entity_poly.entity_id
_entity_poly.type
_entity_poly.pdbx_seq_one_letter_code
_entity_poly.pdbx_strand_id
1 'polypeptide(L)'
;MLYHERQTRGHARPPVQPRWPDNAHYAPNYPIYPLKSAPAPLLRVPLAPAPAPAPDADVFVPRLLERFERMSPPPWPIEPQLRRKVSIPKKQVSFNLPARSPTHRHPPHKPSQAQLSDHAHHRHPTPANLPRRRPSTHNLGQQPAPHPPRAPQPTIWIVTYAHTLANTPAAVHKILATQLPPGTPHLYSIHAYNLTPPPAHICEAYSGVSPIVQNYVMRDPRARKAVADAIHNILAHGRREMRKEKEGRGPAKKDVALSVCCLYGTHRSVSIAERIAQGLMDMKLGVNVVVRHVHRVKGAKDPR
;
A
#
# COMPACT_ATOMS: atom_id res chain seq x y z
N MET A 1 -57.45 24.89 -34.83
CA MET A 1 -57.01 23.60 -34.27
C MET A 1 -55.85 23.88 -33.32
N LEU A 2 -56.09 23.82 -32.01
CA LEU A 2 -55.08 24.04 -30.97
C LEU A 2 -54.88 22.71 -30.23
N TYR A 3 -53.68 22.14 -30.32
CA TYR A 3 -53.30 20.93 -29.59
C TYR A 3 -52.90 21.31 -28.17
N HIS A 4 -53.69 20.88 -27.19
CA HIS A 4 -53.33 20.94 -25.77
C HIS A 4 -52.54 19.69 -25.38
N GLU A 5 -51.23 19.86 -25.22
CA GLU A 5 -50.33 18.81 -24.72
C GLU A 5 -50.37 18.78 -23.18
N ARG A 6 -51.08 17.80 -22.63
CA ARG A 6 -51.11 17.54 -21.18
C ARG A 6 -49.80 16.88 -20.73
N GLN A 7 -48.91 17.67 -20.13
CA GLN A 7 -47.79 17.15 -19.34
C GLN A 7 -48.30 16.46 -18.07
N THR A 8 -48.23 15.14 -18.04
CA THR A 8 -48.41 14.35 -16.82
C THR A 8 -47.09 14.36 -16.03
N ARG A 9 -47.09 15.07 -14.89
CA ARG A 9 -46.01 15.00 -13.90
C ARG A 9 -45.99 13.61 -13.27
N GLY A 10 -45.11 12.74 -13.76
CA GLY A 10 -44.79 11.50 -13.08
C GLY A 10 -44.09 11.80 -11.76
N HIS A 11 -44.74 11.53 -10.63
CA HIS A 11 -44.12 11.54 -9.32
C HIS A 11 -43.02 10.47 -9.28
N ALA A 12 -41.77 10.91 -9.39
CA ALA A 12 -40.61 10.06 -9.17
C ALA A 12 -40.69 9.49 -7.75
N ARG A 13 -40.86 8.16 -7.62
CA ARG A 13 -40.74 7.49 -6.33
C ARG A 13 -39.37 7.82 -5.74
N PRO A 14 -39.29 8.23 -4.46
CA PRO A 14 -38.00 8.46 -3.81
C PRO A 14 -37.16 7.17 -3.90
N PRO A 15 -35.84 7.28 -4.12
CA PRO A 15 -34.97 6.12 -4.18
C PRO A 15 -35.12 5.32 -2.89
N VAL A 16 -35.53 4.06 -3.01
CA VAL A 16 -35.63 3.12 -1.89
C VAL A 16 -34.26 3.08 -1.22
N GLN A 17 -34.16 3.61 0.00
CA GLN A 17 -32.92 3.49 0.76
C GLN A 17 -32.68 2.00 1.01
N PRO A 18 -31.49 1.47 0.70
CA PRO A 18 -31.14 0.09 0.95
C PRO A 18 -31.22 -0.13 2.47
N ARG A 19 -32.25 -0.85 2.90
CA ARG A 19 -32.48 -1.23 4.30
C ARG A 19 -31.46 -2.32 4.63
N TRP A 20 -30.64 -2.08 5.63
CA TRP A 20 -29.74 -3.09 6.17
C TRP A 20 -30.58 -4.26 6.71
N PRO A 21 -30.12 -5.53 6.61
CA PRO A 21 -30.78 -6.63 7.29
C PRO A 21 -30.73 -6.38 8.80
N ASP A 22 -31.79 -6.79 9.52
CA ASP A 22 -32.01 -6.43 10.94
C ASP A 22 -30.89 -6.90 11.89
N ASN A 23 -29.99 -7.77 11.42
CA ASN A 23 -28.84 -8.31 12.15
C ASN A 23 -27.48 -7.62 11.84
N ALA A 24 -27.46 -6.58 11.00
CA ALA A 24 -26.23 -5.86 10.67
C ALA A 24 -25.85 -4.87 11.79
N HIS A 25 -24.93 -5.27 12.67
CA HIS A 25 -24.42 -4.40 13.73
C HIS A 25 -23.28 -3.49 13.22
N TYR A 26 -23.52 -2.18 13.20
CA TYR A 26 -22.48 -1.16 13.03
C TYR A 26 -21.44 -1.30 14.15
N ALA A 27 -20.14 -1.39 13.80
CA ALA A 27 -19.05 -1.64 14.75
C ALA A 27 -18.08 -0.45 14.82
N PRO A 28 -18.43 0.66 15.51
CA PRO A 28 -17.63 1.88 15.56
C PRO A 28 -16.28 1.75 16.31
N ASN A 29 -15.99 0.59 16.93
CA ASN A 29 -14.79 0.34 17.74
C ASN A 29 -13.98 -0.87 17.26
N TYR A 30 -13.95 -1.16 15.95
CA TYR A 30 -13.13 -2.26 15.45
C TYR A 30 -11.65 -2.01 15.78
N PRO A 31 -10.94 -2.98 16.38
CA PRO A 31 -9.54 -2.81 16.75
C PRO A 31 -8.69 -2.41 15.54
N ILE A 32 -7.93 -1.32 15.71
CA ILE A 32 -6.88 -0.90 14.79
C ILE A 32 -5.72 -1.86 15.03
N TYR A 33 -5.58 -2.87 14.18
CA TYR A 33 -4.42 -3.73 14.23
C TYR A 33 -3.30 -3.07 13.42
N PRO A 34 -2.13 -2.74 14.03
CA PRO A 34 -0.93 -2.75 13.23
C PRO A 34 -0.78 -4.19 12.71
N LEU A 35 -0.84 -4.41 11.40
CA LEU A 35 -0.46 -5.71 10.87
C LEU A 35 1.04 -5.86 11.10
N LYS A 36 1.39 -6.35 12.28
CA LYS A 36 2.73 -6.84 12.55
C LYS A 36 2.88 -8.09 11.69
N SER A 37 3.93 -8.14 10.88
CA SER A 37 4.37 -9.39 10.29
C SER A 37 4.52 -10.41 11.41
N ALA A 38 3.59 -11.37 11.49
CA ALA A 38 3.73 -12.46 12.45
C ALA A 38 5.09 -13.12 12.19
N PRO A 39 5.92 -13.38 13.22
CA PRO A 39 7.11 -14.19 13.02
C PRO A 39 6.63 -15.55 12.49
N ALA A 40 7.18 -15.95 11.34
CA ALA A 40 6.88 -17.26 10.77
C ALA A 40 7.11 -18.35 11.84
N PRO A 41 6.24 -19.38 11.94
CA PRO A 41 6.46 -20.46 12.89
C PRO A 41 7.85 -21.05 12.66
N LEU A 42 8.65 -21.06 13.72
CA LEU A 42 10.01 -21.60 13.71
C LEU A 42 9.95 -23.12 13.55
N LEU A 43 9.84 -23.58 12.30
CA LEU A 43 10.33 -24.90 11.93
C LEU A 43 11.85 -24.89 12.16
N ARG A 44 12.33 -25.76 13.05
CA ARG A 44 13.76 -26.01 13.26
C ARG A 44 14.36 -26.53 11.95
N VAL A 45 14.89 -25.62 11.14
CA VAL A 45 15.75 -25.93 9.99
C VAL A 45 17.19 -26.04 10.52
N PRO A 46 17.98 -27.05 10.10
CA PRO A 46 19.38 -27.16 10.49
C PRO A 46 20.17 -25.89 10.12
N LEU A 47 21.12 -25.54 10.99
CA LEU A 47 21.87 -24.30 10.99
C LEU A 47 22.62 -24.11 9.66
N ALA A 48 22.06 -23.30 8.77
CA ALA A 48 22.74 -22.85 7.56
C ALA A 48 23.86 -21.85 7.91
N PRO A 49 24.92 -21.76 7.10
CA PRO A 49 26.01 -20.80 7.31
C PRO A 49 25.49 -19.37 7.40
N ALA A 50 26.21 -18.55 8.17
CA ALA A 50 25.83 -17.17 8.47
C ALA A 50 25.44 -16.39 7.20
N PRO A 51 24.32 -15.64 7.21
CA PRO A 51 23.88 -14.89 6.05
C PRO A 51 24.92 -13.82 5.70
N ALA A 52 25.22 -13.71 4.40
CA ALA A 52 26.00 -12.61 3.85
C ALA A 52 25.39 -11.26 4.25
N PRO A 53 26.20 -10.20 4.39
CA PRO A 53 25.73 -8.86 4.74
C PRO A 53 24.57 -8.42 3.83
N ALA A 54 23.54 -7.82 4.43
CA ALA A 54 22.38 -7.34 3.70
C ALA A 54 22.83 -6.37 2.59
N PRO A 55 22.35 -6.54 1.34
CA PRO A 55 22.71 -5.62 0.27
C PRO A 55 22.19 -4.22 0.57
N ASP A 56 22.96 -3.21 0.17
CA ASP A 56 22.57 -1.80 0.29
C ASP A 56 21.16 -1.57 -0.25
N ALA A 57 20.35 -0.85 0.54
CA ALA A 57 18.95 -0.56 0.25
C ALA A 57 18.74 0.14 -1.12
N ASP A 58 19.78 0.79 -1.65
CA ASP A 58 19.75 1.50 -2.93
C ASP A 58 19.77 0.55 -4.16
N VAL A 59 20.04 -0.76 -4.02
CA VAL A 59 20.03 -1.75 -5.12
C VAL A 59 18.77 -2.63 -5.14
N PHE A 60 17.96 -2.62 -4.07
CA PHE A 60 16.88 -3.60 -3.86
C PHE A 60 15.57 -3.28 -4.61
N VAL A 61 15.30 -2.01 -4.89
CA VAL A 61 14.02 -1.53 -5.42
C VAL A 61 13.74 -1.95 -6.88
N PRO A 62 14.71 -1.96 -7.82
CA PRO A 62 14.47 -2.38 -9.21
C PRO A 62 14.08 -3.87 -9.35
N ARG A 63 14.70 -4.76 -8.55
CA ARG A 63 14.41 -6.21 -8.57
C ARG A 63 13.02 -6.58 -8.06
N LEU A 64 12.42 -5.72 -7.24
CA LEU A 64 11.10 -5.96 -6.66
C LEU A 64 9.96 -5.70 -7.65
N LEU A 65 10.15 -4.73 -8.57
CA LEU A 65 9.25 -4.47 -9.68
C LEU A 65 9.21 -5.63 -10.69
N GLU A 66 10.37 -6.19 -11.07
CA GLU A 66 10.42 -7.39 -11.91
C GLU A 66 9.74 -8.59 -11.26
N ARG A 67 9.86 -8.72 -9.93
CA ARG A 67 9.19 -9.80 -9.19
C ARG A 67 7.67 -9.61 -9.13
N PHE A 68 7.20 -8.36 -9.06
CA PHE A 68 5.77 -8.04 -9.06
C PHE A 68 5.14 -8.24 -10.44
N GLU A 69 5.86 -7.92 -11.52
CA GLU A 69 5.44 -8.25 -12.89
C GLU A 69 5.36 -9.77 -13.10
N ARG A 70 6.29 -10.55 -12.53
CA ARG A 70 6.26 -12.02 -12.58
C ARG A 70 5.23 -12.69 -11.67
N MET A 71 4.78 -12.01 -10.61
CA MET A 71 3.72 -12.51 -9.70
C MET A 71 2.31 -12.14 -10.16
N SER A 72 2.18 -11.43 -11.29
CA SER A 72 0.90 -11.38 -12.00
C SER A 72 0.55 -12.81 -12.45
N PRO A 73 -0.61 -13.37 -12.07
CA PRO A 73 -1.00 -14.70 -12.54
C PRO A 73 -0.96 -14.72 -14.07
N PRO A 74 -0.59 -15.85 -14.71
CA PRO A 74 -0.65 -15.97 -16.15
C PRO A 74 -2.06 -15.58 -16.61
N PRO A 75 -2.20 -14.91 -17.77
CA PRO A 75 -3.51 -14.61 -18.30
C PRO A 75 -4.29 -15.92 -18.42
N TRP A 76 -5.33 -16.07 -17.61
CA TRP A 76 -6.32 -17.14 -17.79
C TRP A 76 -6.80 -17.08 -19.24
N PRO A 77 -7.09 -18.23 -19.90
CA PRO A 77 -7.58 -18.24 -21.26
C PRO A 77 -8.81 -17.33 -21.35
N ILE A 78 -8.61 -16.18 -22.00
CA ILE A 78 -9.67 -15.24 -22.33
C ILE A 78 -10.48 -15.97 -23.39
N GLU A 79 -11.65 -16.47 -22.99
CA GLU A 79 -12.64 -16.98 -23.91
C GLU A 79 -12.89 -15.91 -25.00
N PRO A 80 -12.77 -16.23 -26.30
CA PRO A 80 -12.80 -15.24 -27.36
C PRO A 80 -14.21 -14.67 -27.51
N GLN A 81 -14.49 -13.60 -26.75
CA GLN A 81 -15.65 -12.74 -26.97
C GLN A 81 -15.53 -12.12 -28.36
N LEU A 82 -16.50 -12.43 -29.23
CA LEU A 82 -16.62 -11.92 -30.59
C LEU A 82 -16.36 -10.41 -30.63
N ARG A 83 -15.22 -10.02 -31.23
CA ARG A 83 -14.92 -8.62 -31.54
C ARG A 83 -15.91 -8.11 -32.58
N ARG A 84 -16.95 -7.38 -32.14
CA ARG A 84 -17.65 -6.43 -33.01
C ARG A 84 -16.67 -5.33 -33.40
N LYS A 85 -16.32 -5.29 -34.69
CA LYS A 85 -15.50 -4.24 -35.30
C LYS A 85 -16.30 -2.93 -35.31
N VAL A 86 -16.05 -2.06 -34.33
CA VAL A 86 -16.50 -0.67 -34.38
C VAL A 86 -15.37 0.15 -35.01
N SER A 87 -15.61 0.64 -36.22
CA SER A 87 -14.69 1.54 -36.92
C SER A 87 -14.72 2.91 -36.27
N ILE A 88 -13.66 3.26 -35.56
CA ILE A 88 -13.45 4.62 -35.02
C ILE A 88 -12.71 5.43 -36.09
N PRO A 89 -13.29 6.54 -36.61
CA PRO A 89 -12.60 7.40 -37.56
C PRO A 89 -11.44 8.12 -36.87
N LYS A 90 -10.23 7.94 -37.41
CA LYS A 90 -9.01 8.63 -36.95
C LYS A 90 -9.03 10.08 -37.42
N LYS A 91 -9.36 11.02 -36.53
CA LYS A 91 -9.01 12.44 -36.71
C LYS A 91 -7.56 12.64 -36.26
N GLN A 92 -6.65 12.83 -37.20
CA GLN A 92 -5.30 13.31 -36.93
C GLN A 92 -5.37 14.78 -36.48
N VAL A 93 -4.92 15.05 -35.26
CA VAL A 93 -4.66 16.40 -34.77
C VAL A 93 -3.15 16.58 -34.76
N SER A 94 -2.63 17.43 -35.64
CA SER A 94 -1.22 17.83 -35.65
C SER A 94 -0.98 18.88 -34.57
N PHE A 95 -0.07 18.59 -33.64
CA PHE A 95 0.44 19.58 -32.69
C PHE A 95 1.75 20.16 -33.24
N ASN A 96 1.69 21.39 -33.74
CA ASN A 96 2.87 22.18 -34.04
C ASN A 96 3.41 22.79 -32.73
N LEU A 97 4.43 22.18 -32.16
CA LEU A 97 5.20 22.74 -31.04
C LEU A 97 6.35 23.58 -31.59
N PRO A 98 6.61 24.80 -31.06
CA PRO A 98 7.75 25.60 -31.46
C PRO A 98 9.07 24.97 -30.99
N ALA A 99 10.04 24.94 -31.90
CA ALA A 99 11.37 24.40 -31.68
C ALA A 99 12.11 25.18 -30.58
N ARG A 100 12.56 24.48 -29.54
CA ARG A 100 13.50 25.01 -28.54
C ARG A 100 14.91 24.97 -29.10
N SER A 101 15.54 26.14 -29.15
CA SER A 101 16.96 26.32 -29.45
C SER A 101 17.85 25.63 -28.41
N PRO A 102 18.89 24.87 -28.82
CA PRO A 102 19.85 24.28 -27.90
C PRO A 102 21.07 25.19 -27.70
N THR A 103 21.19 25.82 -26.54
CA THR A 103 22.43 26.48 -26.11
C THR A 103 22.85 26.00 -24.72
N HIS A 104 23.93 25.22 -24.70
CA HIS A 104 25.10 25.32 -23.81
C HIS A 104 25.73 23.94 -23.60
N ARG A 105 26.80 23.71 -24.35
CA ARG A 105 27.80 22.67 -24.11
C ARG A 105 28.58 23.05 -22.85
N HIS A 106 28.65 22.14 -21.88
CA HIS A 106 29.69 22.15 -20.86
C HIS A 106 30.79 21.14 -21.24
N PRO A 107 32.06 21.47 -20.98
CA PRO A 107 33.20 20.66 -21.37
C PRO A 107 33.40 19.44 -20.46
N PRO A 108 34.16 18.42 -20.92
CA PRO A 108 34.45 17.22 -20.15
C PRO A 108 35.60 17.46 -19.17
N HIS A 109 35.36 17.23 -17.88
CA HIS A 109 36.43 17.13 -16.89
C HIS A 109 36.59 15.68 -16.40
N LYS A 110 37.74 15.11 -16.76
CA LYS A 110 38.49 14.02 -16.12
C LYS A 110 39.98 14.33 -16.38
N PRO A 111 40.96 13.76 -15.66
CA PRO A 111 40.90 12.85 -14.51
C PRO A 111 41.72 13.34 -13.30
N SER A 112 41.60 12.68 -12.14
CA SER A 112 42.69 12.63 -11.17
C SER A 112 42.77 11.22 -10.59
N GLN A 113 43.94 10.63 -10.82
CA GLN A 113 44.36 9.29 -10.49
C GLN A 113 45.56 9.47 -9.57
N ALA A 114 45.38 9.22 -8.27
CA ALA A 114 46.39 9.10 -7.22
C ALA A 114 45.56 8.94 -5.91
N GLN A 115 45.78 8.01 -4.99
CA GLN A 115 47.01 7.40 -4.55
C GLN A 115 46.75 5.97 -4.09
N LEU A 116 47.68 5.08 -4.43
CA LEU A 116 47.95 3.87 -3.68
C LEU A 116 48.35 4.26 -2.24
N SER A 117 47.81 3.53 -1.27
CA SER A 117 48.46 3.40 0.04
C SER A 117 48.34 1.95 0.47
N ASP A 118 49.40 1.21 0.14
CA ASP A 118 49.82 -0.01 0.81
C ASP A 118 49.97 0.27 2.31
N HIS A 119 49.09 -0.27 3.15
CA HIS A 119 49.36 -0.44 4.58
C HIS A 119 49.06 -1.88 5.02
N ALA A 120 50.13 -2.67 4.87
CA ALA A 120 50.79 -3.39 5.96
C ALA A 120 49.94 -4.33 6.83
N HIS A 121 50.24 -5.60 6.62
CA HIS A 121 50.02 -6.72 7.52
C HIS A 121 50.50 -6.44 8.95
N HIS A 122 49.57 -6.40 9.91
CA HIS A 122 49.87 -6.72 11.31
C HIS A 122 49.17 -8.01 11.69
N ARG A 123 49.92 -9.11 11.56
CA ARG A 123 49.65 -10.39 12.24
C ARG A 123 49.92 -10.17 13.73
N HIS A 124 48.87 -10.21 14.54
CA HIS A 124 49.04 -10.39 15.98
C HIS A 124 49.16 -11.89 16.31
N PRO A 125 50.17 -12.30 17.09
CA PRO A 125 50.29 -13.66 17.58
C PRO A 125 49.22 -13.94 18.64
N THR A 126 48.53 -15.06 18.45
CA THR A 126 47.64 -15.72 19.41
C THR A 126 48.42 -16.16 20.64
N PRO A 127 48.11 -15.67 21.86
CA PRO A 127 48.60 -16.28 23.08
C PRO A 127 47.75 -17.50 23.44
N ALA A 128 48.45 -18.52 23.93
CA ALA A 128 47.94 -19.83 24.27
C ALA A 128 46.84 -19.82 25.35
N ASN A 129 45.92 -20.77 25.17
CA ASN A 129 44.95 -21.23 26.13
C ASN A 129 45.58 -21.58 27.48
N LEU A 130 45.14 -20.93 28.56
CA LEU A 130 45.21 -21.47 29.91
C LEU A 130 43.79 -21.60 30.48
N PRO A 131 43.39 -22.78 30.99
CA PRO A 131 42.07 -22.99 31.58
C PRO A 131 42.05 -22.41 33.01
N ARG A 132 41.82 -21.10 33.12
CA ARG A 132 41.64 -20.43 34.41
C ARG A 132 40.20 -20.65 34.88
N ARG A 133 39.99 -21.68 35.70
CA ARG A 133 38.78 -21.85 36.55
C ARG A 133 38.57 -20.57 37.36
N ARG A 134 37.60 -19.75 36.97
CA ARG A 134 37.14 -18.61 37.76
C ARG A 134 36.09 -19.08 38.76
N PRO A 135 36.17 -18.65 40.03
CA PRO A 135 35.12 -18.91 41.01
C PRO A 135 33.84 -18.21 40.56
N SER A 136 32.73 -18.94 40.64
CA SER A 136 31.38 -18.45 40.38
C SER A 136 31.02 -17.33 41.34
N THR A 137 31.34 -16.08 40.97
CA THR A 137 30.73 -14.91 41.57
C THR A 137 29.30 -14.85 41.07
N HIS A 138 28.35 -15.00 41.99
CA HIS A 138 26.92 -14.83 41.77
C HIS A 138 26.63 -13.64 40.85
N ASN A 139 26.05 -13.94 39.68
CA ASN A 139 25.51 -12.95 38.75
C ASN A 139 24.35 -12.22 39.43
N LEU A 140 24.67 -11.18 40.22
CA LEU A 140 23.73 -10.13 40.55
C LEU A 140 23.28 -9.53 39.21
N GLY A 141 22.00 -9.72 38.90
CA GLY A 141 21.40 -9.47 37.60
C GLY A 141 21.84 -8.12 37.02
N GLN A 142 22.70 -8.17 36.00
CA GLN A 142 22.92 -7.03 35.12
C GLN A 142 21.61 -6.79 34.39
N GLN A 143 20.80 -5.87 34.93
CA GLN A 143 19.62 -5.35 34.27
C GLN A 143 20.08 -4.81 32.91
N PRO A 144 19.59 -5.36 31.78
CA PRO A 144 20.05 -4.95 30.47
C PRO A 144 19.84 -3.45 30.32
N ALA A 145 20.90 -2.75 29.92
CA ALA A 145 20.87 -1.31 29.74
C ALA A 145 19.66 -0.91 28.88
N PRO A 146 18.89 0.12 29.25
CA PRO A 146 17.71 0.54 28.51
C PRO A 146 18.10 0.82 27.06
N HIS A 147 17.52 0.06 26.13
CA HIS A 147 17.79 0.24 24.71
C HIS A 147 17.38 1.66 24.30
N PRO A 148 18.22 2.36 23.51
CA PRO A 148 17.87 3.69 23.03
C PRO A 148 16.54 3.62 22.26
N PRO A 149 15.68 4.65 22.39
CA PRO A 149 14.38 4.67 21.71
C PRO A 149 14.61 4.50 20.20
N ARG A 150 14.00 3.44 19.65
CA ARG A 150 14.12 3.12 18.23
C ARG A 150 13.55 4.28 17.41
N ALA A 151 14.29 4.72 16.40
CA ALA A 151 13.82 5.75 15.47
C ALA A 151 12.44 5.36 14.90
N PRO A 152 11.47 6.30 14.83
CA PRO A 152 10.13 6.00 14.36
C PRO A 152 10.18 5.49 12.91
N GLN A 153 9.50 4.38 12.66
CA GLN A 153 9.41 3.79 11.32
C GLN A 153 8.40 4.59 10.48
N PRO A 154 8.68 4.83 9.17
CA PRO A 154 7.71 5.41 8.24
C PRO A 154 6.38 4.64 8.28
N THR A 155 5.25 5.35 8.35
CA THR A 155 3.92 4.72 8.42
C THR A 155 3.06 5.03 7.18
N ILE A 156 2.54 3.96 6.57
CA ILE A 156 1.59 4.03 5.46
C ILE A 156 0.18 3.82 6.02
N TRP A 157 -0.67 4.83 5.90
CA TRP A 157 -2.05 4.81 6.35
C TRP A 157 -3.00 4.53 5.19
N ILE A 158 -3.87 3.53 5.35
CA ILE A 158 -4.89 3.18 4.35
C ILE A 158 -6.26 3.29 5.01
N VAL A 159 -7.03 4.33 4.64
CA VAL A 159 -8.32 4.62 5.27
C VAL A 159 -9.46 4.22 4.35
N THR A 160 -10.37 3.36 4.81
CA THR A 160 -11.56 2.98 4.04
C THR A 160 -12.84 3.57 4.62
N TYR A 161 -13.73 4.05 3.76
CA TYR A 161 -15.00 4.64 4.18
C TYR A 161 -16.14 4.40 3.17
N ALA A 162 -17.38 4.60 3.64
CA ALA A 162 -18.59 4.56 2.83
C ALA A 162 -18.83 5.89 2.08
N HIS A 163 -19.02 5.83 0.76
CA HIS A 163 -19.32 6.99 -0.06
C HIS A 163 -20.69 7.59 0.28
N THR A 164 -21.70 6.77 0.60
CA THR A 164 -23.03 7.26 0.99
C THR A 164 -23.03 8.12 2.25
N LEU A 165 -22.04 7.93 3.13
CA LEU A 165 -21.85 8.70 4.36
C LEU A 165 -20.83 9.85 4.22
N ALA A 166 -20.10 9.89 3.10
CA ALA A 166 -19.04 10.85 2.83
C ALA A 166 -19.08 11.29 1.36
N ASN A 167 -20.24 11.72 0.91
CA ASN A 167 -20.49 12.15 -0.47
C ASN A 167 -20.06 13.60 -0.72
N THR A 168 -19.70 14.35 0.33
CA THR A 168 -19.19 15.72 0.22
C THR A 168 -17.68 15.77 0.53
N PRO A 169 -16.92 16.68 -0.11
CA PRO A 169 -15.51 16.89 0.21
C PRO A 169 -15.26 17.20 1.69
N ALA A 170 -16.14 17.98 2.33
CA ALA A 170 -16.04 18.32 3.75
C ALA A 170 -16.15 17.08 4.66
N ALA A 171 -17.06 16.15 4.34
CA ALA A 171 -17.20 14.90 5.09
C ALA A 171 -15.96 14.01 4.92
N VAL A 172 -15.41 13.92 3.71
CA VAL A 172 -14.16 13.18 3.46
C VAL A 172 -13.00 13.81 4.24
N HIS A 173 -12.87 15.14 4.21
CA HIS A 173 -11.84 15.85 4.97
C HIS A 173 -11.96 15.60 6.48
N LYS A 174 -13.19 15.62 7.03
CA LYS A 174 -13.46 15.29 8.44
C LYS A 174 -13.02 13.87 8.78
N ILE A 175 -13.31 12.89 7.91
CA ILE A 175 -12.86 11.51 8.10
C ILE A 175 -11.33 11.46 8.12
N LEU A 176 -10.66 12.04 7.13
CA LEU A 176 -9.20 12.02 7.05
C LEU A 176 -8.55 12.70 8.26
N ALA A 177 -9.05 13.87 8.68
CA ALA A 177 -8.54 14.59 9.84
C ALA A 177 -8.70 13.80 11.16
N THR A 178 -9.75 12.98 11.27
CA THR A 178 -10.01 12.16 12.48
C THR A 178 -9.18 10.86 12.46
N GLN A 179 -8.86 10.34 11.28
CA GLN A 179 -8.25 9.02 11.11
C GLN A 179 -6.74 9.06 10.88
N LEU A 180 -6.18 10.23 10.56
CA LEU A 180 -4.76 10.40 10.27
C LEU A 180 -4.08 11.27 11.33
N PRO A 181 -2.79 11.00 11.66
CA PRO A 181 -1.99 11.93 12.43
C PRO A 181 -1.90 13.30 11.74
N PRO A 182 -1.84 14.41 12.51
CA PRO A 182 -1.69 15.75 11.94
C PRO A 182 -0.49 15.85 11.00
N GLY A 183 -0.67 16.50 9.84
CA GLY A 183 0.39 16.71 8.86
C GLY A 183 0.70 15.52 7.95
N THR A 184 0.01 14.38 8.11
CA THR A 184 0.17 13.22 7.21
C THR A 184 -0.31 13.57 5.79
N PRO A 185 0.55 13.52 4.77
CA PRO A 185 0.15 13.80 3.39
C PRO A 185 -0.78 12.71 2.85
N HIS A 186 -1.96 13.11 2.39
CA HIS A 186 -2.90 12.24 1.67
C HIS A 186 -2.63 12.31 0.17
N LEU A 187 -2.35 11.16 -0.45
CA LEU A 187 -1.99 11.11 -1.88
C LEU A 187 -3.23 11.26 -2.77
N TYR A 188 -4.21 10.38 -2.59
CA TYR A 188 -5.46 10.35 -3.35
C TYR A 188 -6.46 9.33 -2.77
N SER A 189 -7.68 9.37 -3.31
CA SER A 189 -8.78 8.46 -2.99
C SER A 189 -9.05 7.49 -4.14
N ILE A 190 -9.19 6.20 -3.85
CA ILE A 190 -9.63 5.18 -4.79
C ILE A 190 -11.16 5.03 -4.70
N HIS A 191 -11.86 5.29 -5.80
CA HIS A 191 -13.31 5.21 -5.89
C HIS A 191 -13.75 3.83 -6.42
N ALA A 192 -14.05 2.92 -5.50
CA ALA A 192 -14.37 1.52 -5.77
C ALA A 192 -15.88 1.25 -5.99
N TYR A 193 -16.75 2.26 -5.96
CA TYR A 193 -18.20 2.06 -6.14
C TYR A 193 -18.60 1.66 -7.57
N ASN A 194 -17.74 1.88 -8.56
CA ASN A 194 -17.94 1.47 -9.96
C ASN A 194 -17.38 0.07 -10.30
N LEU A 195 -16.81 -0.62 -9.31
CA LEU A 195 -16.27 -1.97 -9.46
C LEU A 195 -17.35 -3.04 -9.26
N THR A 196 -17.15 -4.20 -9.87
CA THR A 196 -18.09 -5.32 -9.74
C THR A 196 -18.22 -5.72 -8.26
N PRO A 197 -19.42 -5.67 -7.67
CA PRO A 197 -19.63 -6.12 -6.31
C PRO A 197 -19.53 -7.65 -6.21
N PRO A 198 -19.17 -8.20 -5.04
CA PRO A 198 -19.36 -9.62 -4.77
C PRO A 198 -20.85 -10.00 -4.84
N PRO A 199 -21.18 -11.29 -5.03
CA PRO A 199 -22.56 -11.76 -4.96
C PRO A 199 -23.25 -11.37 -3.64
N ALA A 200 -24.57 -11.14 -3.67
CA ALA A 200 -25.34 -10.67 -2.52
C ALA A 200 -25.22 -11.60 -1.29
N HIS A 201 -25.41 -12.90 -1.48
CA HIS A 201 -25.27 -13.90 -0.41
C HIS A 201 -23.87 -13.94 0.22
N ILE A 202 -22.82 -13.58 -0.54
CA ILE A 202 -21.46 -13.42 0.00
C ILE A 202 -21.36 -12.14 0.81
N CYS A 203 -21.96 -11.04 0.33
CA CYS A 203 -21.95 -9.76 1.03
C CYS A 203 -22.73 -9.79 2.35
N GLU A 204 -23.78 -10.61 2.45
CA GLU A 204 -24.54 -10.83 3.68
C GLU A 204 -23.72 -11.57 4.74
N ALA A 205 -22.92 -12.55 4.32
CA ALA A 205 -22.16 -13.40 5.23
C ALA A 205 -20.78 -12.83 5.61
N TYR A 206 -20.14 -12.07 4.72
CA TYR A 206 -18.74 -11.66 4.83
C TYR A 206 -18.54 -10.18 4.49
N SER A 207 -17.52 -9.56 5.08
CA SER A 207 -17.02 -8.24 4.69
C SER A 207 -15.71 -8.35 3.90
N GLY A 208 -15.18 -7.20 3.45
CA GLY A 208 -13.99 -7.17 2.61
C GLY A 208 -12.68 -7.64 3.24
N VAL A 209 -12.66 -7.92 4.55
CA VAL A 209 -11.48 -8.55 5.18
C VAL A 209 -11.42 -10.05 4.89
N SER A 210 -12.55 -10.67 4.54
CA SER A 210 -12.61 -12.10 4.28
C SER A 210 -11.94 -12.44 2.93
N PRO A 211 -11.07 -13.47 2.87
CA PRO A 211 -10.39 -13.86 1.63
C PRO A 211 -11.35 -14.15 0.47
N ILE A 212 -12.54 -14.70 0.74
CA ILE A 212 -13.54 -14.98 -0.30
C ILE A 212 -14.02 -13.70 -0.98
N VAL A 213 -14.30 -12.65 -0.21
CA VAL A 213 -14.75 -11.35 -0.73
C VAL A 213 -13.62 -10.70 -1.52
N GLN A 214 -12.40 -10.75 -0.98
CA GLN A 214 -11.22 -10.24 -1.68
C GLN A 214 -11.02 -10.94 -3.02
N ASN A 215 -11.19 -12.26 -3.09
CA ASN A 215 -11.06 -13.02 -4.33
C ASN A 215 -12.11 -12.59 -5.36
N TYR A 216 -13.36 -12.37 -4.96
CA TYR A 216 -14.40 -11.83 -5.86
C TYR A 216 -14.06 -10.43 -6.37
N VAL A 217 -13.65 -9.52 -5.48
CA VAL A 217 -13.29 -8.14 -5.87
C VAL A 217 -12.07 -8.14 -6.80
N MET A 218 -11.07 -8.98 -6.51
CA MET A 218 -9.85 -9.11 -7.33
C MET A 218 -10.08 -9.83 -8.66
N ARG A 219 -11.27 -10.40 -8.95
CA ARG A 219 -11.61 -10.85 -10.31
C ARG A 219 -11.82 -9.67 -11.26
N ASP A 220 -12.23 -8.50 -10.76
CA ASP A 220 -12.33 -7.28 -11.58
C ASP A 220 -10.92 -6.78 -11.94
N PRO A 221 -10.55 -6.70 -13.24
CA PRO A 221 -9.23 -6.23 -13.66
C PRO A 221 -8.93 -4.79 -13.21
N ARG A 222 -9.96 -3.94 -13.09
CA ARG A 222 -9.81 -2.56 -12.63
C ARG A 222 -9.43 -2.51 -11.15
N ALA A 223 -9.95 -3.44 -10.34
CA ALA A 223 -9.58 -3.55 -8.93
C ALA A 223 -8.11 -3.98 -8.77
N ARG A 224 -7.66 -4.98 -9.54
CA ARG A 224 -6.24 -5.40 -9.54
C ARG A 224 -5.31 -4.27 -9.97
N LYS A 225 -5.67 -3.57 -11.05
CA LYS A 225 -4.93 -2.40 -11.52
C LYS A 225 -4.86 -1.31 -10.46
N ALA A 226 -5.96 -0.99 -9.78
CA ALA A 226 -5.98 0.00 -8.70
C ALA A 226 -5.06 -0.39 -7.53
N VAL A 227 -5.01 -1.67 -7.15
CA VAL A 227 -4.08 -2.17 -6.12
C VAL A 227 -2.62 -1.99 -6.57
N ALA A 228 -2.29 -2.40 -7.80
CA ALA A 228 -0.95 -2.25 -8.35
C ALA A 228 -0.51 -0.78 -8.45
N ASP A 229 -1.38 0.09 -8.99
CA ASP A 229 -1.14 1.53 -9.10
C ASP A 229 -0.94 2.16 -7.71
N ALA A 230 -1.71 1.72 -6.71
CA ALA A 230 -1.57 2.17 -5.33
C ALA A 230 -0.19 1.88 -4.74
N ILE A 231 0.24 0.63 -4.82
CA ILE A 231 1.56 0.21 -4.35
C ILE A 231 2.65 0.99 -5.08
N HIS A 232 2.58 1.08 -6.41
CA HIS A 232 3.55 1.83 -7.21
C HIS A 232 3.65 3.30 -6.79
N ASN A 233 2.50 3.97 -6.60
CA ASN A 233 2.44 5.39 -6.24
C ASN A 233 2.98 5.66 -4.82
N ILE A 234 2.71 4.77 -3.86
CA ILE A 234 3.28 4.85 -2.51
C ILE A 234 4.80 4.73 -2.55
N LEU A 235 5.33 3.74 -3.29
CA LEU A 235 6.77 3.57 -3.45
C LEU A 235 7.42 4.77 -4.15
N ALA A 236 6.77 5.31 -5.18
CA ALA A 236 7.24 6.51 -5.87
C ALA A 236 7.26 7.74 -4.96
N HIS A 237 6.28 7.87 -4.06
CA HIS A 237 6.27 8.91 -3.04
C HIS A 237 7.46 8.76 -2.07
N GLY A 238 7.67 7.56 -1.52
CA GLY A 238 8.81 7.29 -0.62
C GLY A 238 10.16 7.61 -1.25
N ARG A 239 10.39 7.20 -2.51
CA ARG A 239 11.61 7.55 -3.26
C ARG A 239 11.80 9.05 -3.41
N ARG A 240 10.72 9.79 -3.68
CA ARG A 240 10.75 11.26 -3.84
C ARG A 240 11.12 11.95 -2.52
N GLU A 241 10.55 11.50 -1.40
CA GLU A 241 10.83 12.10 -0.09
C GLU A 241 12.26 11.80 0.37
N MET A 242 12.77 10.57 0.18
CA MET A 242 14.18 10.25 0.44
C MET A 242 15.14 11.11 -0.40
N ARG A 243 14.80 11.36 -1.67
CA ARG A 243 15.60 12.22 -2.54
C ARG A 243 15.63 13.66 -2.04
N LYS A 244 14.50 14.22 -1.60
CA LYS A 244 14.44 15.58 -1.04
C LYS A 244 15.31 15.73 0.20
N GLU A 245 15.29 14.73 1.08
CA GLU A 245 16.13 14.69 2.29
C GLU A 245 17.63 14.64 1.92
N LYS A 246 18.02 13.76 0.98
CA LYS A 246 19.40 13.72 0.45
C LYS A 246 19.84 15.04 -0.20
N GLU A 247 18.92 15.77 -0.83
CA GLU A 247 19.16 17.09 -1.45
C GLU A 247 19.10 18.26 -0.44
N GLY A 248 18.92 18.00 0.86
CA GLY A 248 18.84 19.04 1.89
C GLY A 248 17.60 19.93 1.80
N ARG A 249 16.54 19.49 1.11
CA ARG A 249 15.29 20.26 0.90
C ARG A 249 14.31 20.17 2.08
N GLY A 250 14.82 19.90 3.27
CA GLY A 250 14.06 19.68 4.49
C GLY A 250 13.88 18.19 4.85
N PRO A 251 13.30 17.91 6.03
CA PRO A 251 13.12 16.54 6.52
C PRO A 251 12.14 15.77 5.63
N ALA A 252 12.43 14.49 5.36
CA ALA A 252 11.53 13.62 4.62
C ALA A 252 10.20 13.46 5.36
N LYS A 253 9.08 13.66 4.67
CA LYS A 253 7.77 13.25 5.19
C LYS A 253 7.67 11.73 5.03
N LYS A 254 8.00 11.03 6.12
CA LYS A 254 8.07 9.56 6.13
C LYS A 254 6.69 8.91 6.16
N ASP A 255 5.69 9.61 6.69
CA ASP A 255 4.32 9.12 6.74
C ASP A 255 3.54 9.51 5.49
N VAL A 256 2.65 8.63 5.06
CA VAL A 256 1.81 8.85 3.88
C VAL A 256 0.46 8.18 4.04
N ALA A 257 -0.59 8.77 3.47
CA ALA A 257 -1.93 8.21 3.50
C ALA A 257 -2.53 8.06 2.09
N LEU A 258 -3.37 7.04 1.94
CA LEU A 258 -4.33 6.95 0.85
C LEU A 258 -5.69 6.52 1.41
N SER A 259 -6.74 6.72 0.63
CA SER A 259 -8.07 6.27 1.04
C SER A 259 -8.78 5.48 -0.04
N VAL A 260 -9.72 4.64 0.37
CA VAL A 260 -10.51 3.79 -0.53
C VAL A 260 -11.97 3.85 -0.12
N CYS A 261 -12.86 4.22 -1.05
CA CYS A 261 -14.30 4.26 -0.76
C CYS A 261 -15.10 3.39 -1.71
N CYS A 262 -16.11 2.72 -1.19
CA CYS A 262 -17.16 2.09 -1.99
C CYS A 262 -18.51 2.57 -1.46
N LEU A 263 -19.63 2.10 -2.03
CA LEU A 263 -20.96 2.63 -1.68
C LEU A 263 -21.20 2.61 -0.17
N TYR A 264 -21.05 1.44 0.47
CA TYR A 264 -21.31 1.24 1.90
C TYR A 264 -20.06 1.06 2.77
N GLY A 265 -18.86 1.12 2.18
CA GLY A 265 -17.61 1.04 2.97
C GLY A 265 -17.30 -0.33 3.60
N THR A 266 -17.98 -1.41 3.21
CA THR A 266 -17.85 -2.73 3.88
C THR A 266 -17.13 -3.80 3.04
N HIS A 267 -17.33 -3.86 1.72
CA HIS A 267 -16.81 -4.95 0.88
C HIS A 267 -15.67 -4.53 -0.04
N ARG A 268 -15.97 -3.80 -1.12
CA ARG A 268 -15.01 -3.48 -2.19
C ARG A 268 -13.85 -2.62 -1.69
N SER A 269 -14.15 -1.55 -0.95
CA SER A 269 -13.13 -0.65 -0.42
C SER A 269 -12.20 -1.34 0.57
N VAL A 270 -12.77 -2.11 1.49
CA VAL A 270 -12.03 -2.90 2.49
C VAL A 270 -11.14 -3.92 1.77
N SER A 271 -11.68 -4.66 0.80
CA SER A 271 -10.91 -5.67 0.06
C SER A 271 -9.70 -5.10 -0.66
N ILE A 272 -9.85 -3.94 -1.30
CA ILE A 272 -8.75 -3.25 -2.00
C ILE A 272 -7.70 -2.77 -0.99
N ALA A 273 -8.11 -2.16 0.12
CA ALA A 273 -7.19 -1.68 1.15
C ALA A 273 -6.37 -2.82 1.77
N GLU A 274 -7.01 -3.93 2.12
CA GLU A 274 -6.34 -5.12 2.65
C GLU A 274 -5.34 -5.70 1.64
N ARG A 275 -5.69 -5.73 0.35
CA ARG A 275 -4.78 -6.20 -0.70
C ARG A 275 -3.60 -5.26 -0.95
N ILE A 276 -3.79 -3.95 -0.84
CA ILE A 276 -2.68 -2.99 -0.86
C ILE A 276 -1.77 -3.22 0.35
N ALA A 277 -2.35 -3.36 1.54
CA ALA A 277 -1.59 -3.59 2.77
C ALA A 277 -0.76 -4.87 2.70
N GLN A 278 -1.39 -5.99 2.29
CA GLN A 278 -0.70 -7.26 2.07
C GLN A 278 0.46 -7.10 1.09
N GLY A 279 0.20 -6.48 -0.07
CA GLY A 279 1.23 -6.24 -1.08
C GLY A 279 2.41 -5.43 -0.57
N LEU A 280 2.20 -4.43 0.29
CA LEU A 280 3.28 -3.64 0.90
C LEU A 280 4.08 -4.43 1.95
N MET A 281 3.41 -5.23 2.77
CA MET A 281 4.08 -6.04 3.80
C MET A 281 4.94 -7.15 3.20
N ASP A 282 4.46 -7.79 2.13
CA ASP A 282 5.20 -8.86 1.44
C ASP A 282 6.55 -8.38 0.89
N MET A 283 6.67 -7.08 0.62
CA MET A 283 7.91 -6.45 0.16
C MET A 283 8.95 -6.20 1.27
N LYS A 284 8.58 -6.35 2.55
CA LYS A 284 9.47 -6.19 3.72
C LYS A 284 10.27 -4.87 3.73
N LEU A 285 9.60 -3.77 3.40
CA LEU A 285 10.23 -2.44 3.21
C LEU A 285 10.68 -1.74 4.50
N GLY A 286 10.51 -2.36 5.67
CA GLY A 286 10.81 -1.72 6.96
C GLY A 286 9.85 -0.56 7.31
N VAL A 287 8.67 -0.54 6.70
CA VAL A 287 7.60 0.44 6.95
C VAL A 287 6.50 -0.18 7.80
N ASN A 288 5.83 0.65 8.59
CA ASN A 288 4.60 0.28 9.28
C ASN A 288 3.41 0.48 8.34
N VAL A 289 2.48 -0.47 8.29
CA VAL A 289 1.25 -0.35 7.48
C VAL A 289 0.06 -0.40 8.43
N VAL A 290 -0.76 0.65 8.39
CA VAL A 290 -1.95 0.77 9.24
C VAL A 290 -3.18 0.92 8.37
N VAL A 291 -4.10 -0.04 8.50
CA VAL A 291 -5.38 -0.02 7.80
C VAL A 291 -6.49 0.37 8.78
N ARG A 292 -7.33 1.34 8.39
CA ARG A 292 -8.46 1.79 9.20
C ARG A 292 -9.77 1.68 8.42
N HIS A 293 -10.72 0.91 8.94
CA HIS A 293 -12.02 0.73 8.32
C HIS A 293 -13.12 1.51 9.05
N VAL A 294 -13.38 2.73 8.60
CA VAL A 294 -14.24 3.70 9.31
C VAL A 294 -15.70 3.25 9.37
N HIS A 295 -16.22 2.72 8.25
CA HIS A 295 -17.64 2.35 8.12
C HIS A 295 -17.83 0.86 7.82
N ARG A 296 -16.86 0.00 8.16
CA ARG A 296 -17.01 -1.44 7.92
C ARG A 296 -18.00 -2.03 8.93
N VAL A 297 -18.94 -2.81 8.40
CA VAL A 297 -19.80 -3.69 9.19
C VAL A 297 -19.18 -5.09 9.20
N LYS A 298 -19.08 -5.72 10.37
CA LYS A 298 -18.55 -7.09 10.50
C LYS A 298 -19.57 -8.08 9.94
N GLY A 299 -19.14 -8.92 9.00
CA GLY A 299 -19.95 -10.04 8.53
C GLY A 299 -20.02 -11.16 9.58
N ALA A 300 -21.13 -11.90 9.62
CA ALA A 300 -21.32 -13.00 10.58
C ALA A 300 -20.22 -14.08 10.49
N LYS A 301 -19.63 -14.25 9.30
CA LYS A 301 -18.56 -15.22 9.02
C LYS A 301 -17.20 -14.57 8.78
N ASP A 302 -17.02 -13.31 9.19
CA ASP A 302 -15.71 -12.69 9.13
C ASP A 302 -14.70 -13.43 10.01
N PRO A 303 -13.42 -13.51 9.59
CA PRO A 303 -12.36 -14.03 10.45
C PRO A 303 -12.34 -13.26 11.77
N ARG A 304 -12.07 -13.98 12.86
CA ARG A 304 -11.94 -13.40 14.20
C ARG A 304 -10.69 -12.54 14.31
#